data_AF-A0A0D0LAF6-F1
#
_entry.id   AF-A0A0D0LAF6-F1
#
_cell.length_a   1.000
_cell.length_b   1.000
_cell.length_c   1.000
_cell.angle_alpha   90.00
_cell.angle_beta   90.00
_cell.angle_gamma   90.00
#
_symmetry.space_group_name_H-M   'P 1'
#
loop_
_entity.id
_entity.type
_entity.pdbx_description
1 polymer ?
#
loop_
_entity_poly.entity_id
_entity_poly.type
_entity_poly.pdbx_seq_one_letter_code
_entity_poly.pdbx_strand_id
1 'polypeptide(L)' 'ARRDFQMVFQDPYGSLDPRQTVARIVAEPLEALAEVSRKEQRERAAESLAAVGLRTTDMDKYPHEFSGGQRQRIA' A
#
# COMPACT_ATOMS: atom_id res chain seq x y z
N ALA A 1 -12.80 25.33 -3.84
CA ALA A 1 -13.57 24.29 -3.13
C ALA A 1 -13.71 23.06 -4.03
N ARG A 2 -12.72 22.15 -4.02
CA ARG A 2 -12.80 20.83 -4.70
C ARG A 2 -11.60 19.94 -4.32
N ARG A 3 -11.24 19.90 -3.03
CA ARG A 3 -10.08 19.14 -2.53
C ARG A 3 -10.46 17.92 -1.69
N ASP A 4 -11.74 17.53 -1.70
CA ASP A 4 -12.30 16.52 -0.78
C ASP A 4 -12.85 15.28 -1.50
N PHE A 5 -12.52 15.06 -2.78
CA PHE A 5 -12.96 13.89 -3.53
C PHE A 5 -11.75 13.13 -4.07
N GLN A 6 -11.48 11.96 -3.50
CA GLN A 6 -10.58 10.97 -4.07
C GLN A 6 -11.42 9.95 -4.84
N MET A 7 -11.23 9.87 -6.16
CA MET A 7 -11.85 8.84 -6.98
C MET A 7 -11.31 7.46 -6.55
N VAL A 8 -12.21 6.58 -6.10
CA VAL A 8 -11.91 5.16 -5.89
C VAL A 8 -12.46 4.40 -7.09
N PHE A 9 -11.58 3.81 -7.90
CA PHE A 9 -11.98 3.02 -9.06
C PHE A 9 -12.47 1.63 -8.59
N GLN A 10 -13.54 1.12 -9.21
CA GLN A 10 -14.19 -0.14 -8.83
C GLN A 10 -13.40 -1.41 -9.21
N ASP A 11 -12.17 -1.28 -9.73
CA ASP A 11 -11.26 -2.41 -9.92
C ASP A 11 -10.07 -2.28 -8.96
N PRO A 12 -10.20 -2.74 -7.70
CA PRO A 12 -9.15 -2.59 -6.68
C PRO A 12 -7.89 -3.40 -7.02
N TYR A 13 -7.92 -4.28 -8.03
CA TYR A 13 -6.75 -5.02 -8.45
C TYR A 13 -5.89 -4.26 -9.46
N GLY A 14 -6.46 -3.29 -10.16
CA GLY A 14 -5.76 -2.52 -11.20
C GLY A 14 -4.85 -1.41 -10.68
N SER A 15 -4.98 -1.00 -9.42
CA SER A 15 -4.14 0.02 -8.79
C SER A 15 -2.81 -0.52 -8.24
N LEU A 16 -2.74 -1.83 -7.98
CA LEU A 16 -1.55 -2.48 -7.43
C LEU A 16 -0.61 -2.89 -8.58
N ASP A 17 0.56 -2.26 -8.69
CA ASP A 17 1.60 -2.72 -9.62
C ASP A 17 2.07 -4.13 -9.20
N PRO A 18 1.78 -5.18 -9.99
CA PRO A 18 2.08 -6.55 -9.61
C PRO A 18 3.59 -6.84 -9.55
N ARG A 19 4.42 -5.92 -10.07
CA ARG A 19 5.88 -5.99 -10.06
C ARG A 19 6.50 -5.31 -8.84
N GLN A 20 5.69 -4.68 -7.99
CA GLN A 20 6.15 -4.01 -6.79
C GLN A 20 5.76 -4.79 -5.53
N THR A 21 6.59 -4.69 -4.50
CA THR A 21 6.28 -5.25 -3.19
C THR A 21 5.20 -4.40 -2.51
N VAL A 22 4.46 -5.01 -1.59
CA VAL A 22 3.42 -4.28 -0.84
C VAL A 22 4.00 -3.09 -0.09
N ALA A 23 5.22 -3.20 0.47
CA ALA A 23 5.88 -2.07 1.12
C ALA A 23 6.07 -0.87 0.18
N ARG A 24 6.36 -1.10 -1.10
CA ARG A 24 6.57 -0.04 -2.07
C ARG A 24 5.25 0.60 -2.51
N ILE A 25 4.24 -0.22 -2.76
CA ILE A 25 2.89 0.22 -3.10
C ILE A 25 2.31 1.12 -1.98
N VAL A 26 2.47 0.69 -0.73
CA VAL A 26 1.93 1.42 0.43
C VAL A 26 2.78 2.67 0.75
N ALA A 27 4.07 2.67 0.41
CA ALA A 27 4.95 3.83 0.58
C ALA A 27 4.82 4.89 -0.53
N GLU A 28 4.37 4.53 -1.73
CA GLU A 28 4.28 5.43 -2.90
C GLU A 28 3.44 6.71 -2.62
N PRO A 29 2.25 6.64 -1.99
CA PRO A 29 1.50 7.85 -1.63
C PRO A 29 2.23 8.72 -0.60
N LEU A 30 3.10 8.13 0.22
CA LEU A 30 3.85 8.82 1.26
C LEU A 30 5.06 9.56 0.68
N GLU A 31 5.73 8.97 -0.32
CA GLU A 31 6.80 9.61 -1.10
C GLU A 31 6.29 10.84 -1.87
N ALA A 32 5.05 10.79 -2.37
CA ALA A 32 4.43 11.92 -3.07
C ALA A 32 4.18 13.14 -2.17
N LEU A 33 4.16 12.97 -0.85
CA LEU A 33 3.83 14.03 0.12
C LEU A 33 5.05 14.65 0.80
N ALA A 34 6.19 13.95 0.88
CA ALA A 34 7.44 14.46 1.46
C ALA A 34 8.65 13.57 1.10
N GLU A 35 9.86 14.13 1.15
CA GLU A 35 11.10 13.35 1.12
C GLU A 35 11.26 12.57 2.44
N VAL A 36 10.77 11.33 2.44
CA VAL A 36 10.90 10.39 3.56
C VAL A 36 12.11 9.47 3.36
N SER A 37 12.86 9.21 4.44
CA SER A 37 13.98 8.26 4.39
C SER A 37 13.48 6.83 4.16
N ARG A 38 14.33 5.95 3.60
CA ARG A 38 14.00 4.52 3.42
C ARG A 38 13.57 3.83 4.71
N LYS A 39 14.08 4.28 5.86
CA LYS A 39 13.71 3.74 7.18
C LYS A 39 12.28 4.12 7.53
N GLU A 40 11.94 5.40 7.42
CA GLU A 40 10.58 5.90 7.68
C GLU A 40 9.56 5.30 6.71
N GLN A 41 9.94 5.07 5.45
CA GLN A 41 9.09 4.37 4.49
C GLN A 41 8.73 2.96 4.97
N ARG A 42 9.72 2.19 5.46
CA ARG A 42 9.49 0.84 6.01
C ARG A 42 8.65 0.87 7.27
N GLU A 43 8.87 1.83 8.16
CA GLU A 43 8.08 1.99 9.38
C GLU A 43 6.61 2.30 9.07
N ARG A 44 6.35 3.25 8.16
CA ARG A 44 4.98 3.59 7.74
C ARG A 44 4.29 2.44 7.00
N ALA A 45 5.02 1.74 6.12
CA ALA A 45 4.49 0.55 5.46
C ALA A 45 4.10 -0.55 6.46
N ALA A 46 4.89 -0.74 7.51
CA ALA A 46 4.59 -1.67 8.59
C ALA A 46 3.33 -1.26 9.37
N GLU A 47 3.17 0.03 9.68
CA GLU A 47 1.97 0.59 10.34
C GLU A 47 0.72 0.39 9.49
N SER A 48 0.78 0.71 8.19
CA SER A 48 -0.33 0.51 7.26
C SER A 48 -0.73 -0.96 7.11
N LEU A 49 0.24 -1.87 7.03
CA LEU A 49 -0.03 -3.31 7.01
C LEU A 49 -0.72 -3.78 8.29
N ALA A 50 -0.24 -3.32 9.45
CA ALA A 50 -0.85 -3.64 10.73
C ALA A 50 -2.29 -3.12 10.83
N ALA A 51 -2.55 -1.91 10.33
CA ALA A 51 -3.89 -1.29 10.31
C ALA A 51 -4.92 -2.12 9.51
N VAL A 52 -4.46 -2.85 8.50
CA VAL A 52 -5.33 -3.72 7.68
C VAL A 52 -5.27 -5.19 8.08
N GLY A 53 -4.62 -5.51 9.21
CA GLY A 53 -4.55 -6.85 9.77
C GLY A 53 -3.60 -7.80 9.03
N LEU A 54 -2.54 -7.26 8.44
CA LEU A 54 -1.43 -8.02 7.84
C LEU A 54 -0.20 -7.95 8.73
N ARG A 55 0.73 -8.89 8.54
CA ARG A 55 1.98 -8.91 9.33
C ARG A 55 3.00 -8.02 8.65
N THR A 56 3.86 -7.38 9.45
CA THR A 56 5.01 -6.61 8.94
C THR A 56 5.97 -7.47 8.12
N THR A 57 6.06 -8.77 8.42
CA THR A 57 6.84 -9.75 7.63
C THR A 57 6.30 -9.96 6.21
N ASP A 58 5.07 -9.51 5.92
CA ASP A 58 4.47 -9.60 4.59
C ASP A 58 4.87 -8.40 3.69
N MET A 59 5.67 -7.44 4.19
CA MET A 59 6.13 -6.24 3.47
C MET A 59 6.82 -6.51 2.14
N ASP A 60 7.66 -7.53 2.09
CA ASP A 60 8.48 -7.85 0.91
C ASP A 60 7.76 -8.79 -0.07
N LYS A 61 6.49 -9.14 0.22
CA LYS A 61 5.66 -9.94 -0.67
C LYS A 61 5.07 -9.10 -1.80
N TYR A 62 4.76 -9.77 -2.89
CA TYR A 62 4.03 -9.22 -4.03
C TYR A 62 2.51 -9.42 -3.88
N PRO A 63 1.69 -8.57 -4.53
CA PRO A 63 0.22 -8.68 -4.46
C PRO A 63 -0.36 -10.06 -4.78
N HIS A 64 0.29 -10.82 -5.67
CA HIS A 64 -0.17 -12.16 -6.07
C HIS A 64 -0.01 -13.22 -4.97
N GLU A 65 0.80 -12.97 -3.94
CA GLU A 65 1.05 -13.87 -2.81
C GLU A 65 -0.03 -13.76 -1.71
N PHE A 66 -0.99 -12.87 -1.86
CA PHE A 66 -2.10 -12.65 -0.94
C PHE A 66 -3.40 -13.27 -1.46
N SER A 67 -4.34 -13.56 -0.56
CA SER A 67 -5.70 -13.93 -0.97
C SER A 67 -6.43 -12.73 -1.57
N GLY A 68 -7.53 -12.97 -2.31
CA GLY A 68 -8.34 -11.88 -2.90
C GLY A 68 -8.82 -10.86 -1.85
N GLY A 69 -9.31 -11.33 -0.70
CA GLY A 69 -9.73 -10.45 0.40
C GLY A 69 -8.59 -9.77 1.16
N GLN A 70 -7.36 -10.26 1.05
CA GLN A 70 -6.18 -9.55 1.54
C GLN A 70 -5.73 -8.47 0.55
N ARG A 71 -5.76 -8.75 -0.76
CA ARG A 71 -5.49 -7.73 -1.79
C ARG A 71 -6.44 -6.55 -1.71
N GLN A 72 -7.74 -6.78 -1.49
CA GLN A 72 -8.73 -5.71 -1.29
C GLN A 72 -8.44 -4.82 -0.08
N ARG A 73 -7.69 -5.32 0.91
CA ARG A 73 -7.29 -4.55 2.09
C ARG A 73 -6.01 -3.75 1.87
N ILE A 74 -5.20 -4.12 0.87
CA ILE A 74 -3.96 -3.42 0.50
C ILE A 74 -4.23 -2.30 -0.52
N ALA A 75 -5.24 -2.50 -1.38
CA ALA A 75 -5.63 -1.60 -2.47
C ALA A 75 -6.26 -0.28 -2.03
#